data_AF-A0A349QYW3-F1
#
_entry.id   AF-A0A349QYW3-F1
#
_cell.length_a   1.000
_cell.length_b   1.000
_cell.length_c   1.000
_cell.angle_alpha   90.00
_cell.angle_beta   90.00
_cell.angle_gamma   90.00
#
_symmetry.space_group_name_H-M   'P 1'
#
loop_
_entity.id
_entity.type
_entity.pdbx_description
1 polymer ?
#
loop_
_entity_poly.entity_id
_entity_poly.type
_entity_poly.pdbx_seq_one_letter_code
_entity_poly.pdbx_strand_id
1 'polypeptide(L)'
;MYKKPVLNYLNSVIPKIVSIRELLTYASLLGLSAYVFLLVFQPFGTYNFEHAYKFSLLSGYGVILFVAYALISVLLRKKRGTIAIELFRIFLVLLLSVFLNFVYHGWFINQAPLQWNNLPYIGFYTLSLYSPIATIYFLLRVDKRHSYYEKNNSSIERLSIKPAIILSQMNDCHLGLVDIPNGNQSLKLLPSDFIFAKSMDNYCMIYFRKDGTVKKQMVRI
;
A
#
# COMPACT_ATOMS: atom_id res chain seq x y z
N MET A 1 25.05 0.68 -12.00
CA MET A 1 24.91 1.42 -10.72
C MET A 1 23.45 1.83 -10.44
N TYR A 2 22.49 0.88 -10.50
CA TYR A 2 21.03 1.13 -10.34
C TYR A 2 20.38 0.36 -9.17
N LYS A 3 21.16 -0.35 -8.34
CA LYS A 3 20.62 -1.22 -7.26
C LYS A 3 20.08 -0.47 -6.04
N LYS A 4 20.52 0.78 -5.79
CA LYS A 4 20.15 1.57 -4.60
C LYS A 4 18.65 1.98 -4.52
N PRO A 5 17.97 2.44 -5.59
CA PRO A 5 16.57 2.86 -5.49
C PRO A 5 15.59 1.72 -5.17
N VAL A 6 15.76 0.54 -5.77
CA VAL A 6 14.85 -0.60 -5.56
C VAL A 6 14.94 -1.14 -4.14
N LEU A 7 16.16 -1.31 -3.61
CA LEU A 7 16.37 -1.79 -2.27
C LEU A 7 15.79 -0.83 -1.22
N ASN A 8 15.90 0.48 -1.47
CA ASN A 8 15.30 1.51 -0.62
C ASN A 8 13.76 1.44 -0.66
N TYR A 9 13.17 1.21 -1.84
CA TYR A 9 11.73 1.03 -1.95
C TYR A 9 11.22 -0.21 -1.21
N LEU A 10 11.89 -1.35 -1.36
CA LEU A 10 11.52 -2.60 -0.66
C LEU A 10 11.58 -2.48 0.86
N ASN A 11 12.52 -1.69 1.38
CA ASN A 11 12.66 -1.45 2.82
C ASN A 11 11.72 -0.36 3.36
N SER A 12 10.95 0.29 2.50
CA SER A 12 10.02 1.32 2.94
C SER A 12 8.92 0.75 3.83
N VAL A 13 8.53 1.54 4.83
CA VAL A 13 7.60 1.12 5.89
C VAL A 13 6.16 1.29 5.41
N ILE A 14 5.35 0.28 5.67
CA ILE A 14 3.90 0.25 5.46
C ILE A 14 3.18 0.08 6.81
N PRO A 15 1.93 0.55 6.93
CA PRO A 15 1.14 0.34 8.13
C PRO A 15 1.04 -1.15 8.51
N LYS A 16 1.49 -1.48 9.73
CA LYS A 16 1.38 -2.84 10.27
C LYS A 16 -0.08 -3.19 10.53
N ILE A 17 -0.42 -4.47 10.34
CA ILE A 17 -1.71 -5.02 10.78
C ILE A 17 -1.59 -5.27 12.28
N VAL A 18 -2.20 -4.41 13.09
CA VAL A 18 -2.04 -4.46 14.56
C VAL A 18 -3.12 -5.36 15.18
N SER A 19 -4.36 -5.22 14.71
CA SER A 19 -5.53 -5.89 15.28
C SER A 19 -5.83 -7.21 14.58
N ILE A 20 -6.24 -8.22 15.35
CA ILE A 20 -6.76 -9.49 14.80
C ILE A 20 -8.01 -9.26 13.96
N ARG A 21 -8.84 -8.27 14.31
CA ARG A 21 -10.04 -7.90 13.55
C ARG A 21 -9.66 -7.38 12.17
N GLU A 22 -8.63 -6.54 12.08
CA GLU A 22 -8.14 -6.02 10.79
C GLU A 22 -7.59 -7.17 9.91
N LEU A 23 -6.82 -8.09 10.51
CA LEU A 23 -6.32 -9.28 9.82
C LEU A 23 -7.46 -10.14 9.25
N LEU A 24 -8.46 -10.47 10.09
CA LEU A 24 -9.61 -11.25 9.67
C LEU A 24 -10.46 -10.52 8.63
N THR A 25 -10.55 -9.19 8.70
CA THR A 25 -11.24 -8.40 7.68
C THR A 25 -10.55 -8.53 6.32
N TYR A 26 -9.22 -8.39 6.25
CA TYR A 26 -8.50 -8.61 5.00
C TYR A 26 -8.63 -10.06 4.51
N ALA A 27 -8.53 -11.04 5.41
CA ALA A 27 -8.71 -12.45 5.07
C ALA A 27 -10.09 -12.69 4.44
N SER A 28 -11.15 -12.15 5.06
CA SER A 28 -12.53 -12.26 4.57
C SER A 28 -12.70 -11.58 3.22
N LEU A 29 -12.17 -10.37 3.04
CA LEU A 29 -12.26 -9.66 1.75
C LEU A 29 -11.56 -10.44 0.63
N LEU A 30 -10.39 -11.01 0.89
CA LEU A 30 -9.64 -11.81 -0.08
C LEU A 30 -10.41 -13.09 -0.44
N GLY A 31 -10.82 -13.87 0.56
CA GLY A 31 -11.56 -15.12 0.33
C GLY A 31 -12.91 -14.89 -0.36
N LEU A 32 -13.65 -13.85 0.05
CA LEU A 32 -14.91 -13.47 -0.58
C LEU A 32 -14.70 -13.03 -2.03
N SER A 33 -13.65 -12.24 -2.31
CA SER A 33 -13.33 -11.82 -3.67
C SER A 33 -13.07 -13.02 -4.58
N ALA A 34 -12.31 -14.01 -4.11
CA ALA A 34 -12.06 -15.24 -4.86
C ALA A 34 -13.34 -16.05 -5.10
N TYR A 35 -14.20 -16.17 -4.09
CA TYR A 35 -15.47 -16.88 -4.24
C TYR A 35 -16.43 -16.17 -5.20
N VAL A 36 -16.61 -14.86 -5.05
CA VAL A 36 -17.46 -14.06 -5.96
C VAL A 36 -16.94 -14.14 -7.39
N PHE A 37 -15.63 -14.07 -7.59
CA PHE A 37 -15.03 -14.23 -8.92
C PHE A 37 -15.37 -15.59 -9.53
N LEU A 38 -15.23 -16.68 -8.79
CA LEU A 38 -15.59 -18.02 -9.25
C LEU A 38 -17.10 -18.16 -9.52
N LEU A 39 -17.95 -17.54 -8.69
CA LEU A 39 -19.40 -17.59 -8.85
C LEU A 39 -19.85 -16.90 -10.15
N VAL A 40 -19.30 -15.71 -10.43
CA VAL A 40 -19.69 -14.89 -11.58
C VAL A 40 -19.06 -15.38 -12.88
N PHE A 41 -17.75 -15.61 -12.90
CA PHE A 41 -17.03 -15.86 -14.15
C PHE A 41 -16.91 -17.34 -14.49
N GLN A 42 -16.99 -18.23 -13.49
CA GLN A 42 -16.82 -19.68 -13.64
C GLN A 42 -15.69 -20.10 -14.60
N PRO A 43 -14.45 -19.59 -14.39
CA PRO A 43 -13.30 -19.89 -15.24
C PRO A 43 -12.82 -21.35 -15.08
N PHE A 44 -11.79 -21.73 -15.84
CA PHE A 44 -11.05 -23.01 -15.66
C PHE A 44 -11.93 -24.27 -15.75
N GLY A 45 -12.96 -24.23 -16.62
CA GLY A 45 -13.87 -25.36 -16.82
C GLY A 45 -14.94 -25.50 -15.73
N THR A 46 -14.96 -24.62 -14.72
CA THR A 46 -16.00 -24.67 -13.67
C THR A 46 -17.39 -24.37 -14.22
N TYR A 47 -17.53 -23.71 -15.37
CA TYR A 47 -18.81 -23.57 -16.07
C TYR A 47 -19.46 -24.93 -16.38
N ASN A 48 -18.69 -25.85 -16.94
CA ASN A 48 -19.15 -27.21 -17.32
C ASN A 48 -19.14 -28.21 -16.16
N PHE A 49 -18.76 -27.78 -14.95
CA PHE A 49 -18.76 -28.67 -13.78
C PHE A 49 -20.19 -28.86 -13.27
N GLU A 50 -20.77 -30.02 -13.58
CA GLU A 50 -22.11 -30.43 -13.14
C GLU A 50 -22.02 -31.19 -11.82
N HIS A 51 -22.47 -30.54 -10.74
CA HIS A 51 -22.55 -31.16 -9.42
C HIS A 51 -23.65 -30.48 -8.60
N ALA A 52 -24.42 -31.27 -7.82
CA ALA A 52 -25.52 -30.74 -7.01
C ALA A 52 -25.07 -29.63 -6.03
N TYR A 53 -23.84 -29.75 -5.53
CA TYR A 53 -23.24 -28.81 -4.58
C TYR A 53 -22.16 -27.91 -5.19
N LYS A 54 -22.23 -27.63 -6.50
CA LYS A 54 -21.26 -26.84 -7.25
C LYS A 54 -20.79 -25.59 -6.50
N PHE A 55 -21.71 -24.68 -6.15
CA PHE A 55 -21.35 -23.41 -5.51
C PHE A 55 -20.74 -23.58 -4.12
N SER A 56 -21.18 -24.60 -3.37
CA SER A 56 -20.57 -24.95 -2.09
C SER A 56 -19.13 -25.44 -2.28
N LEU A 57 -18.86 -26.24 -3.31
CA LEU A 57 -17.51 -26.68 -3.65
C LEU A 57 -16.63 -25.51 -4.14
N LEU A 58 -17.18 -24.62 -4.97
CA LEU A 58 -16.47 -23.42 -5.42
C LEU A 58 -16.09 -22.48 -4.26
N SER A 59 -16.93 -22.42 -3.21
CA SER A 59 -16.62 -21.64 -2.00
C SER A 59 -15.36 -22.12 -1.27
N GLY A 60 -15.00 -23.40 -1.41
CA GLY A 60 -13.81 -24.00 -0.81
C GLY A 60 -12.53 -23.27 -1.22
N TYR A 61 -12.43 -22.82 -2.47
CA TYR A 61 -11.29 -22.03 -2.95
C TYR A 61 -11.19 -20.68 -2.22
N GLY A 62 -12.31 -19.98 -2.02
CA GLY A 62 -12.34 -18.75 -1.23
C GLY A 62 -11.94 -18.98 0.24
N VAL A 63 -12.43 -20.06 0.85
CA VAL A 63 -12.06 -20.45 2.22
C VAL A 63 -10.56 -20.76 2.33
N ILE A 64 -9.98 -21.44 1.34
CA ILE A 64 -8.54 -21.74 1.33
C ILE A 64 -7.71 -20.46 1.30
N LEU A 65 -8.08 -19.48 0.46
CA LEU A 65 -7.37 -18.19 0.42
C LEU A 65 -7.51 -17.42 1.75
N PHE A 66 -8.71 -17.43 2.35
CA PHE A 66 -8.96 -16.87 3.68
C PHE A 66 -8.03 -17.49 4.74
N VAL A 67 -8.00 -18.82 4.83
CA VAL A 67 -7.23 -19.55 5.84
C VAL A 67 -5.74 -19.35 5.60
N ALA A 68 -5.27 -19.47 4.36
CA ALA A 68 -3.87 -19.27 4.01
C ALA A 68 -3.40 -17.85 4.38
N TYR A 69 -4.19 -16.83 4.04
CA TYR A 69 -3.86 -15.45 4.42
C TYR A 69 -3.86 -15.25 5.94
N ALA A 70 -4.85 -15.78 6.64
CA ALA A 70 -4.93 -15.65 8.10
C ALA A 70 -3.73 -16.29 8.80
N LEU A 71 -3.38 -17.54 8.43
CA LEU A 71 -2.26 -18.27 9.00
C LEU A 71 -0.92 -17.56 8.78
N ILE A 72 -0.62 -17.18 7.53
CA ILE A 72 0.65 -16.49 7.22
C ILE A 72 0.69 -15.10 7.86
N SER A 73 -0.43 -14.39 7.93
CA SER A 73 -0.48 -13.08 8.58
C SER A 73 -0.26 -13.18 10.09
N VAL A 74 -0.76 -14.22 10.74
CA VAL A 74 -0.47 -14.50 12.16
C VAL A 74 1.01 -14.84 12.34
N LEU A 75 1.58 -15.70 11.49
CA LEU A 75 2.99 -16.08 11.52
C LEU A 75 3.93 -14.87 11.36
N LEU A 76 3.61 -13.96 10.46
CA LEU A 76 4.42 -12.77 10.16
C LEU A 76 4.07 -11.55 11.02
N ARG A 77 3.14 -11.66 11.98
CA ARG A 77 2.63 -10.52 12.77
C ARG A 77 3.72 -9.74 13.50
N LYS A 78 4.74 -10.43 14.03
CA LYS A 78 5.85 -9.82 14.78
C LYS A 78 6.90 -9.13 13.89
N LYS A 79 6.86 -9.33 12.57
CA LYS A 79 7.86 -8.77 11.64
C LYS A 79 7.62 -7.27 11.40
N ARG A 80 8.65 -6.60 10.88
CA ARG A 80 8.53 -5.18 10.49
C ARG A 80 7.55 -5.07 9.31
N GLY A 81 6.72 -4.03 9.30
CA GLY A 81 5.80 -3.77 8.19
C GLY A 81 6.57 -3.05 7.10
N THR A 82 7.28 -3.78 6.25
CA THR A 82 7.94 -3.23 5.05
C THR A 82 7.33 -3.82 3.79
N ILE A 83 7.53 -3.15 2.66
CA ILE A 83 7.08 -3.65 1.36
C ILE A 83 7.63 -5.07 1.09
N ALA A 84 8.91 -5.31 1.41
CA ALA A 84 9.53 -6.62 1.26
C ALA A 84 8.81 -7.72 2.06
N ILE A 85 8.46 -7.44 3.32
CA ILE A 85 7.75 -8.40 4.17
C ILE A 85 6.33 -8.64 3.69
N GLU A 86 5.67 -7.63 3.12
CA GLU A 86 4.33 -7.79 2.54
C GLU A 86 4.36 -8.61 1.25
N LEU A 87 5.34 -8.38 0.37
CA LEU A 87 5.55 -9.22 -0.81
C LEU A 87 5.87 -10.66 -0.41
N PHE A 88 6.72 -10.85 0.60
CA PHE A 88 7.03 -12.17 1.14
C PHE A 88 5.79 -12.84 1.75
N ARG A 89 4.93 -12.09 2.44
CA ARG A 89 3.63 -12.58 2.92
C ARG A 89 2.78 -13.08 1.76
N ILE A 90 2.59 -12.27 0.72
CA ILE A 90 1.79 -12.63 -0.45
C ILE A 90 2.36 -13.89 -1.11
N PHE A 91 3.68 -13.95 -1.29
CA PHE A 91 4.35 -15.13 -1.82
C PHE A 91 4.05 -16.40 -1.02
N LEU A 92 4.19 -16.35 0.31
CA LEU A 92 3.87 -17.50 1.17
C LEU A 92 2.38 -17.86 1.15
N VAL A 93 1.49 -16.88 1.08
CA VAL A 93 0.04 -17.11 0.96
C VAL A 93 -0.28 -17.83 -0.34
N LEU A 94 0.30 -17.40 -1.47
CA LEU A 94 0.10 -18.05 -2.76
C LEU A 94 0.67 -19.47 -2.76
N LEU A 95 1.87 -19.67 -2.20
CA LEU A 95 2.50 -20.99 -2.11
C LEU A 95 1.64 -21.97 -1.28
N LEU A 96 1.21 -21.53 -0.08
CA LEU A 96 0.35 -22.32 0.78
C LEU A 96 -1.00 -22.61 0.11
N SER A 97 -1.57 -21.61 -0.56
CA SER A 97 -2.83 -21.75 -1.28
C SER A 97 -2.76 -22.76 -2.41
N VAL A 98 -1.67 -22.79 -3.19
CA VAL A 98 -1.46 -23.80 -4.25
C VAL A 98 -1.48 -25.20 -3.65
N PHE A 99 -0.75 -25.42 -2.56
CA PHE A 99 -0.70 -26.72 -1.90
C PHE A 99 -2.08 -27.14 -1.34
N LEU A 100 -2.76 -26.22 -0.63
CA LEU A 100 -4.09 -26.50 -0.08
C LEU A 100 -5.13 -26.75 -1.17
N ASN A 101 -5.12 -25.98 -2.26
CA ASN A 101 -6.01 -26.20 -3.40
C ASN A 101 -5.72 -27.53 -4.10
N PHE A 102 -4.46 -27.96 -4.19
CA PHE A 102 -4.11 -29.27 -4.73
C PHE A 102 -4.70 -30.41 -3.89
N VAL A 103 -4.54 -30.34 -2.57
CA VAL A 103 -5.14 -31.31 -1.65
C VAL A 103 -6.66 -31.28 -1.73
N TYR A 104 -7.25 -30.09 -1.71
CA TYR A 104 -8.69 -29.89 -1.81
C TYR A 104 -9.27 -30.46 -3.10
N HIS A 105 -8.63 -30.18 -4.24
CA HIS A 105 -9.08 -30.65 -5.54
C HIS A 105 -9.01 -32.18 -5.63
N GLY A 106 -7.93 -32.81 -5.15
CA GLY A 106 -7.81 -34.27 -5.16
C GLY A 106 -8.88 -34.94 -4.31
N TRP A 107 -9.04 -34.53 -3.05
CA TRP A 107 -9.94 -35.21 -2.11
C TRP A 107 -11.41 -34.85 -2.26
N PHE A 108 -11.75 -33.58 -2.51
CA PHE A 108 -13.15 -33.14 -2.51
C PHE A 108 -13.75 -33.03 -3.90
N ILE A 109 -12.97 -32.61 -4.91
CA ILE A 109 -13.48 -32.43 -6.27
C ILE A 109 -13.37 -33.73 -7.07
N ASN A 110 -12.18 -34.31 -7.15
CA ASN A 110 -11.95 -35.53 -7.92
C ASN A 110 -12.24 -36.81 -7.14
N GLN A 111 -12.31 -36.73 -5.80
CA GLN A 111 -12.51 -37.88 -4.90
C GLN A 111 -11.54 -39.03 -5.17
N ALA A 112 -10.30 -38.67 -5.51
CA ALA A 112 -9.27 -39.60 -5.95
C ALA A 112 -7.95 -39.38 -5.17
N PRO A 113 -7.04 -40.37 -5.16
CA PRO A 113 -5.71 -40.19 -4.60
C PRO A 113 -4.97 -39.00 -5.22
N LEU A 114 -4.10 -38.37 -4.44
CA LEU A 114 -3.34 -37.20 -4.89
C LEU A 114 -2.39 -37.58 -6.04
N GLN A 115 -2.69 -37.06 -7.22
CA GLN A 115 -1.86 -37.22 -8.41
C GLN A 115 -0.90 -36.02 -8.49
N TRP A 116 0.36 -36.20 -8.09
CA TRP A 116 1.36 -35.13 -8.09
C TRP A 116 1.59 -34.49 -9.47
N ASN A 117 1.34 -35.23 -10.54
CA ASN A 117 1.36 -34.70 -11.91
C ASN A 117 0.33 -33.58 -12.14
N ASN A 118 -0.73 -33.51 -11.33
CA ASN A 118 -1.76 -32.47 -11.40
C ASN A 118 -1.36 -31.20 -10.63
N LEU A 119 -0.35 -31.26 -9.76
CA LEU A 119 0.11 -30.12 -8.98
C LEU A 119 0.46 -28.88 -9.83
N PRO A 120 1.22 -28.98 -10.94
CA PRO A 120 1.47 -27.81 -11.78
C PRO A 120 0.20 -27.21 -12.37
N TYR A 121 -0.75 -28.03 -12.83
CA TYR A 121 -2.03 -27.56 -13.39
C TYR A 121 -2.87 -26.81 -12.34
N ILE A 122 -3.01 -27.39 -11.14
CA ILE A 122 -3.71 -26.72 -10.02
C ILE A 122 -2.97 -25.47 -9.57
N GLY A 123 -1.64 -25.50 -9.61
CA GLY A 123 -0.79 -24.33 -9.38
C GLY A 123 -1.12 -23.20 -10.35
N PHE A 124 -1.18 -23.49 -11.66
CA PHE A 124 -1.53 -22.48 -12.66
C PHE A 124 -2.94 -21.91 -12.48
N TYR A 125 -3.95 -22.74 -12.22
CA TYR A 125 -5.31 -22.25 -11.97
C TYR A 125 -5.38 -21.39 -10.71
N THR A 126 -4.73 -21.84 -9.63
CA THR A 126 -4.70 -21.10 -8.35
C THR A 126 -3.99 -19.76 -8.51
N LEU A 127 -2.82 -19.73 -9.13
CA LEU A 127 -2.06 -18.50 -9.33
C LEU A 127 -2.78 -17.55 -10.30
N SER A 128 -3.42 -18.06 -11.35
CA SER A 128 -4.21 -17.24 -12.27
C SER A 128 -5.41 -16.58 -11.57
N LEU A 129 -6.07 -17.30 -10.65
CA LEU A 129 -7.19 -16.78 -9.88
C LEU A 129 -6.74 -15.79 -8.79
N TYR A 130 -5.71 -16.14 -8.00
CA TYR A 130 -5.34 -15.38 -6.81
C TYR A 130 -4.37 -14.24 -7.08
N SER A 131 -3.58 -14.28 -8.16
CA SER A 131 -2.61 -13.23 -8.47
C SER A 131 -3.27 -11.86 -8.70
N PRO A 132 -4.33 -11.71 -9.54
CA PRO A 132 -5.00 -10.41 -9.71
C PRO A 132 -5.56 -9.86 -8.40
N ILE A 133 -6.17 -10.72 -7.58
CA ILE A 133 -6.74 -10.37 -6.28
C ILE A 133 -5.62 -9.91 -5.32
N ALA A 134 -4.50 -10.64 -5.29
CA ALA A 134 -3.34 -10.30 -4.47
C ALA A 134 -2.68 -8.98 -4.92
N THR A 135 -2.63 -8.72 -6.23
CA THR A 135 -2.13 -7.45 -6.78
C THR A 135 -3.00 -6.28 -6.34
N ILE A 136 -4.33 -6.39 -6.46
CA ILE A 136 -5.25 -5.34 -6.00
C ILE A 136 -5.07 -5.10 -4.50
N TYR A 137 -5.04 -6.16 -3.69
CA TYR A 137 -4.78 -6.07 -2.25
C TYR A 137 -3.45 -5.37 -1.95
N PHE A 138 -2.37 -5.74 -2.64
CA PHE A 138 -1.06 -5.15 -2.45
C PHE A 138 -1.06 -3.64 -2.79
N LEU A 139 -1.68 -3.26 -3.91
CA LEU A 139 -1.80 -1.86 -4.31
C LEU A 139 -2.58 -1.05 -3.28
N LEU A 140 -3.70 -1.56 -2.76
CA LEU A 140 -4.47 -0.90 -1.71
C LEU A 140 -3.66 -0.74 -0.40
N ARG A 141 -2.82 -1.72 -0.05
CA ARG A 141 -1.93 -1.64 1.11
C ARG A 141 -0.81 -0.62 0.93
N VAL A 142 -0.24 -0.53 -0.27
CA VAL A 142 0.77 0.46 -0.61
C VAL A 142 0.17 1.86 -0.68
N ASP A 143 -1.05 2.03 -1.19
CA ASP A 143 -1.72 3.34 -1.24
C ASP A 143 -2.03 3.88 0.17
N LYS A 144 -2.51 3.02 1.08
CA LYS A 144 -2.73 3.37 2.50
C LYS A 144 -1.46 3.89 3.19
N ARG A 145 -0.27 3.54 2.69
CA ARG A 145 1.00 4.12 3.14
C ARG A 145 1.04 5.62 2.88
N HIS A 146 0.68 6.08 1.69
CA HIS A 146 0.76 7.49 1.30
C HIS A 146 -0.09 8.34 2.25
N SER A 147 -1.35 7.92 2.46
CA SER A 147 -2.27 8.57 3.39
C SER A 147 -1.77 8.57 4.85
N TYR A 148 -1.09 7.50 5.30
CA TYR A 148 -0.51 7.45 6.65
C TYR A 148 0.66 8.43 6.83
N TYR A 149 1.53 8.58 5.82
CA TYR A 149 2.62 9.56 5.87
C TYR A 149 2.11 11.00 5.82
N GLU A 150 1.12 11.31 4.97
CA GLU A 150 0.51 12.64 4.94
C GLU A 150 -0.16 13.00 6.27
N LYS A 151 -0.90 12.06 6.86
CA LYS A 151 -1.59 12.28 8.14
C LYS A 151 -0.63 12.46 9.32
N ASN A 152 0.48 11.72 9.35
CA ASN A 152 1.47 11.86 10.42
C ASN A 152 2.35 13.10 10.26
N ASN A 153 2.77 13.43 9.04
CA ASN A 153 3.55 14.64 8.80
C ASN A 153 2.72 15.91 9.09
N SER A 154 1.42 15.92 8.75
CA SER A 154 0.52 17.04 9.08
C SER A 154 0.20 17.17 10.57
N SER A 155 0.34 16.10 11.37
CA SER A 155 0.30 16.19 12.84
C SER A 155 1.61 16.66 13.47
N ILE A 156 2.76 16.36 12.86
CA ILE A 156 4.07 16.87 13.30
C ILE A 156 4.20 18.37 13.03
N GLU A 157 3.65 18.86 11.91
CA GLU A 157 3.58 20.30 11.59
C GLU A 157 2.75 21.12 12.61
N ARG A 158 1.86 20.48 13.39
CA ARG A 158 1.06 21.14 14.43
C ARG A 158 1.77 21.28 15.79
N LEU A 159 2.97 20.72 15.96
CA LEU A 159 3.62 20.60 17.27
C LEU A 159 4.80 21.55 17.54
N SER A 160 5.14 22.49 16.68
CA SER A 160 6.15 23.50 17.04
C SER A 160 6.06 24.77 16.19
N ILE A 161 5.33 25.77 16.68
CA ILE A 161 5.85 27.14 16.89
C ILE A 161 5.04 27.74 18.06
N LYS A 162 5.55 27.67 19.30
CA LYS A 162 5.17 28.66 20.32
C LYS A 162 5.96 29.94 19.98
N PRO A 163 5.32 31.06 19.62
CA PRO A 163 6.02 32.31 19.36
C PRO A 163 6.29 32.98 20.70
N ALA A 164 7.27 32.47 21.44
CA ALA A 164 7.85 33.16 22.58
C ALA A 164 9.34 32.81 22.54
N ILE A 165 10.21 33.83 22.55
CA ILE A 165 11.69 33.79 22.47
C ILE A 165 12.29 34.37 21.16
N ILE A 166 11.55 35.08 20.30
CA ILE A 166 12.17 35.93 19.24
C ILE A 166 11.65 37.37 19.31
N LEU A 167 11.84 38.03 20.45
CA LEU A 167 11.50 39.46 20.57
C LEU A 167 12.50 40.31 21.35
N SER A 168 13.74 39.83 21.55
CA SER A 168 14.75 40.58 22.31
C SER A 168 16.07 40.83 21.58
N GLN A 169 16.18 40.54 20.29
CA GLN A 169 17.36 40.89 19.49
C GLN A 169 16.97 41.23 18.04
N MET A 170 16.32 42.38 17.84
CA MET A 170 16.23 43.02 16.52
C MET A 170 16.49 44.52 16.68
N ASN A 171 17.72 44.86 17.08
CA ASN A 171 18.36 46.08 16.65
C ASN A 171 19.52 45.64 15.73
N ASP A 172 19.62 46.27 14.57
CA ASP A 172 20.63 46.07 13.54
C ASP A 172 20.59 44.77 12.72
N CYS A 173 19.73 44.75 11.69
CA CYS A 173 20.12 44.13 10.42
C CYS A 173 19.30 44.72 9.27
N HIS A 174 19.99 45.21 8.23
CA HIS A 174 19.41 45.77 7.02
C HIS A 174 18.29 44.87 6.44
N LEU A 175 17.04 45.36 6.48
CA LEU A 175 15.90 44.74 5.79
C LEU A 175 16.04 44.95 4.27
N GLY A 176 16.91 44.16 3.64
CA GLY A 176 16.96 44.04 2.19
C GLY A 176 15.82 43.15 1.69
N LEU A 177 15.11 43.60 0.65
CA LEU A 177 14.19 42.75 -0.11
C LEU A 177 15.01 41.65 -0.81
N VAL A 178 14.62 40.40 -0.64
CA VAL A 178 15.20 39.26 -1.36
C VAL A 178 14.47 39.14 -2.69
N ASP A 179 15.20 39.28 -3.79
CA ASP A 179 14.69 39.07 -5.15
C ASP A 179 14.85 37.59 -5.54
N ILE A 180 13.73 36.90 -5.72
CA ILE A 180 13.69 35.52 -6.20
C ILE A 180 13.34 35.54 -7.69
N PRO A 181 14.23 35.07 -8.59
CA PRO A 181 13.99 35.09 -10.03
C PRO A 181 12.86 34.11 -10.41
N ASN A 182 11.84 34.60 -11.13
CA ASN A 182 10.73 33.78 -11.62
C ASN A 182 10.37 34.12 -13.07
N GLY A 183 11.27 33.78 -14.00
CA GLY A 183 11.14 34.15 -15.41
C GLY A 183 11.20 35.67 -15.58
N ASN A 184 10.16 36.26 -16.19
CA ASN A 184 10.09 37.71 -16.47
C ASN A 184 9.64 38.57 -15.27
N GLN A 185 9.33 37.96 -14.12
CA GLN A 185 8.92 38.67 -12.90
C GLN A 185 9.79 38.20 -11.73
N SER A 186 10.32 39.12 -10.94
CA SER A 186 11.03 38.77 -9.71
C SER A 186 10.07 38.83 -8.51
N LEU A 187 10.07 37.79 -7.68
CA LEU A 187 9.34 37.79 -6.43
C LEU A 187 10.21 38.48 -5.37
N LYS A 188 9.82 39.70 -5.00
CA LYS A 188 10.44 40.46 -3.91
C LYS A 188 9.78 40.11 -2.59
N LEU A 189 10.56 39.60 -1.64
CA LEU A 189 10.07 39.22 -0.33
C LEU A 189 11.01 39.74 0.77
N LEU A 190 10.43 40.21 1.88
CA LEU A 190 11.20 40.42 3.10
C LEU A 190 11.50 39.06 3.76
N PRO A 191 12.71 38.85 4.32
CA PRO A 191 13.03 37.61 5.04
C PRO A 191 12.06 37.29 6.18
N SER A 192 11.50 38.32 6.83
CA SER A 192 10.50 38.19 7.90
C SER A 192 9.16 37.63 7.44
N ASP A 193 8.84 37.78 6.15
CA ASP A 193 7.58 37.31 5.57
C ASP A 193 7.69 35.89 5.03
N PHE A 194 8.90 35.35 4.89
CA PHE A 194 9.12 33.97 4.45
C PHE A 194 8.70 32.97 5.53
N ILE A 195 7.97 31.93 5.14
CA ILE A 195 7.59 30.85 6.05
C ILE A 195 8.41 29.60 5.73
N PHE A 196 8.24 29.05 4.53
CA PHE A 196 8.99 27.89 4.04
C PHE A 196 8.89 27.76 2.52
N ALA A 197 9.74 26.93 1.93
CA ALA A 197 9.73 26.58 0.52
C ALA A 197 9.64 25.06 0.36
N LYS A 198 8.81 24.61 -0.58
CA LYS A 198 8.62 23.19 -0.91
C LYS A 198 9.10 22.93 -2.34
N SER A 199 10.10 22.07 -2.48
CA SER A 199 10.54 21.59 -3.79
C SER A 199 9.48 20.70 -4.44
N MET A 200 9.21 20.93 -5.72
CA MET A 200 8.28 20.21 -6.58
C MET A 200 8.93 19.99 -7.96
N ASP A 201 9.86 19.03 -8.03
CA ASP A 201 10.65 18.73 -9.23
C ASP A 201 11.38 19.97 -9.78
N ASN A 202 10.95 20.51 -10.93
CA ASN A 202 11.53 21.71 -11.58
C ASN A 202 10.95 23.04 -11.07
N TYR A 203 10.10 22.97 -10.05
CA TYR A 203 9.46 24.14 -9.45
C TYR A 203 9.68 24.16 -7.94
N CYS A 204 9.63 25.35 -7.37
CA CYS A 204 9.63 25.60 -5.94
C CYS A 204 8.35 26.34 -5.58
N MET A 205 7.57 25.79 -4.65
CA MET A 205 6.43 26.49 -4.09
C MET A 205 6.88 27.25 -2.84
N ILE A 206 6.82 28.57 -2.88
CA ILE A 206 7.24 29.46 -1.81
C ILE A 206 6.00 29.91 -1.03
N TYR A 207 6.02 29.75 0.29
CA TYR A 207 4.97 30.16 1.20
C TYR A 207 5.43 31.37 2.01
N PHE A 208 4.66 32.44 1.96
CA PHE A 208 4.99 33.71 2.60
C PHE A 208 3.76 34.43 3.16
N ARG A 209 3.97 35.35 4.10
CA ARG A 209 2.92 36.21 4.64
C ARG A 209 2.82 37.50 3.82
N LYS A 210 1.60 37.88 3.46
CA LYS A 210 1.30 39.19 2.86
C LYS A 210 -0.04 39.66 3.39
N ASP A 211 -0.06 40.87 3.97
CA ASP A 211 -1.25 41.47 4.56
C ASP A 211 -1.91 40.58 5.64
N GLY A 212 -1.09 39.92 6.48
CA GLY A 212 -1.57 39.01 7.53
C GLY A 212 -2.13 37.67 7.03
N THR A 213 -2.17 37.43 5.72
CA THR A 213 -2.62 36.17 5.11
C THR A 213 -1.45 35.36 4.57
N VAL A 214 -1.52 34.02 4.67
CA VAL A 214 -0.52 33.13 4.07
C VAL A 214 -0.83 32.98 2.58
N LYS A 215 0.10 33.40 1.73
CA LYS A 215 0.05 33.23 0.27
C LYS A 215 1.10 32.21 -0.16
N LYS A 216 0.85 31.57 -1.31
CA LYS A 216 1.79 30.64 -1.96
C LYS A 216 2.02 31.04 -3.40
N GLN A 217 3.26 30.94 -3.86
CA GLN A 217 3.63 31.23 -5.25
C GLN A 217 4.59 30.16 -5.78
N MET A 218 4.34 29.73 -7.00
CA MET A 218 5.21 28.81 -7.71
C MET A 218 6.29 29.58 -8.46
N VAL A 219 7.53 29.19 -8.23
CA VAL A 219 8.73 29.72 -8.88
C VAL A 219 9.41 28.57 -9.62
N ARG A 220 9.83 28.79 -10.86
CA ARG A 220 10.62 27.80 -11.60
C ARG A 220 12.09 27.87 -11.19
N ILE A 221 12.71 26.71 -10.93
CA ILE A 221 14.15 26.57 -10.61
C ILE A 221 14.91 26.22 -11.89
#